data_AF-A0A9E5YGS2-F1
#
_entry.id   AF-A0A9E5YGS2-F1
#
_cell.length_a   1.000
_cell.length_b   1.000
_cell.length_c   1.000
_cell.angle_alpha   90.00
_cell.angle_beta   90.00
_cell.angle_gamma   90.00
#
_symmetry.space_group_name_H-M   'P 1'
#
loop_
_entity.id
_entity.type
_entity.pdbx_description
1 polymer ?
#
loop_
_entity_poly.entity_id
_entity_poly.type
_entity_poly.pdbx_seq_one_letter_code
_entity_poly.pdbx_strand_id
1 'polypeptide(L)' 'MPKFIPRAKIHNVLGYDMKVADVKDVLEGKIWAYSDTERRMSKRQKDLADILRIVESFPDLIDQLSDTIRNKIEL' A
#
# COMPACT_ATOMS: atom_id res chain seq x y z
N MET A 1 5.35 -5.99 17.62
CA MET A 1 4.93 -6.25 16.23
C MET A 1 3.98 -5.14 15.81
N PRO A 2 4.05 -4.61 14.57
CA PRO A 2 3.01 -3.72 14.08
C PRO A 2 1.66 -4.41 14.17
N LYS A 3 0.60 -3.65 14.49
CA LYS A 3 -0.76 -4.21 14.57
C LYS A 3 -1.18 -4.63 13.16
N PHE A 4 -1.59 -5.88 13.00
CA PHE A 4 -2.06 -6.39 11.71
C PHE A 4 -3.41 -5.76 11.34
N ILE A 5 -3.39 -4.82 10.39
CA ILE A 5 -4.56 -4.18 9.75
C ILE A 5 -5.61 -3.71 10.76
N PRO A 6 -5.27 -2.77 11.65
CA PRO A 6 -6.12 -2.39 12.78
C PRO A 6 -7.42 -1.69 12.36
N ARG A 7 -7.49 -1.15 11.13
CA ARG A 7 -8.62 -0.36 10.64
C ARG A 7 -9.56 -1.15 9.74
N ALA A 8 -9.38 -2.47 9.64
CA ALA A 8 -10.22 -3.31 8.78
C ALA A 8 -11.70 -3.21 9.17
N LYS A 9 -12.56 -3.05 8.16
CA LYS A 9 -14.02 -2.97 8.30
C LYS A 9 -14.71 -4.05 7.48
N ILE A 10 -15.92 -4.44 7.89
CA ILE A 10 -16.73 -5.39 7.13
C ILE A 10 -17.24 -4.69 5.86
N HIS A 11 -17.00 -5.31 4.71
CA HIS A 11 -17.59 -4.94 3.43
C HIS A 11 -18.13 -6.18 2.73
N ASN A 12 -19.16 -5.99 1.90
CA ASN A 12 -19.64 -7.03 1.00
C ASN A 12 -18.77 -7.06 -0.26
N VAL A 13 -18.11 -8.19 -0.52
CA VAL A 13 -17.22 -8.39 -1.66
C VAL A 13 -17.66 -9.66 -2.36
N LEU A 14 -18.13 -9.51 -3.61
CA LEU A 14 -18.66 -10.63 -4.42
C LEU A 14 -19.76 -11.43 -3.71
N GLY A 15 -20.59 -10.76 -2.89
CA GLY A 15 -21.68 -11.39 -2.13
C GLY A 15 -21.28 -11.91 -0.76
N TYR A 16 -20.02 -11.81 -0.36
CA TYR A 16 -19.54 -12.27 0.95
C TYR A 16 -19.18 -11.10 1.86
N ASP A 17 -19.61 -11.16 3.12
CA ASP A 17 -19.18 -10.21 4.14
C ASP A 17 -17.79 -10.57 4.64
N MET A 18 -16.83 -9.68 4.42
CA MET A 18 -15.44 -9.90 4.78
C MET A 18 -14.78 -8.66 5.38
N LYS A 19 -13.80 -8.87 6.27
CA LYS A 19 -12.96 -7.79 6.79
C LYS A 19 -11.99 -7.34 5.71
N VAL A 20 -12.19 -6.13 5.20
CA VAL A 20 -11.33 -5.49 4.20
C VAL A 20 -10.46 -4.45 4.88
N ALA A 21 -9.18 -4.45 4.54
CA ALA A 21 -8.21 -3.50 5.04
C ALA A 21 -8.55 -2.05 4.65
N ASP A 22 -8.24 -1.12 5.53
CA ASP A 22 -8.25 0.30 5.18
C ASP A 22 -7.13 0.59 4.18
N VAL A 23 -7.35 1.51 3.26
CA VAL A 23 -6.37 1.86 2.23
C VAL A 23 -5.04 2.34 2.82
N LYS A 24 -5.06 2.99 3.99
CA LYS A 24 -3.84 3.41 4.70
C LYS A 24 -3.01 2.20 5.15
N ASP A 25 -3.67 1.18 5.70
CA ASP A 25 -3.02 -0.06 6.12
C ASP A 25 -2.46 -0.83 4.90
N VAL A 26 -3.18 -0.80 3.76
CA VAL A 26 -2.72 -1.39 2.50
C VAL A 26 -1.48 -0.68 1.97
N LEU A 27 -1.47 0.66 1.99
CA LEU A 27 -0.35 1.47 1.54
C LEU A 27 0.90 1.21 2.37
N GLU A 28 0.78 1.20 3.70
CA GLU A 28 1.88 0.88 4.62
C GLU A 28 2.49 -0.49 4.31
N GLY A 29 1.65 -1.52 4.12
CA GLY A 29 2.11 -2.85 3.75
C GLY A 29 2.84 -2.90 2.40
N LYS A 30 2.43 -2.07 1.44
CA LYS A 30 3.10 -1.95 0.14
C LYS A 30 4.45 -1.26 0.24
N ILE A 31 4.54 -0.18 1.01
CA ILE A 31 5.80 0.53 1.30
C ILE A 31 6.81 -0.44 1.94
N TRP A 32 6.37 -1.22 2.93
CA TRP A 32 7.22 -2.24 3.56
C TRP A 32 7.69 -3.29 2.57
N ALA A 33 6.78 -3.85 1.75
CA ALA A 33 7.13 -4.84 0.75
C ALA A 33 8.09 -4.29 -0.33
N TYR A 34 7.95 -3.02 -0.74
CA TYR A 34 8.86 -2.38 -1.69
C TYR A 34 10.26 -2.15 -1.11
N SER A 35 10.31 -1.80 0.19
CA SER A 35 11.53 -1.49 0.93
C SER A 35 12.38 -2.74 1.22
N ASP A 36 11.78 -3.93 1.16
CA ASP A 36 12.51 -5.20 1.27
C ASP A 36 13.42 -5.42 0.05
N THR A 37 14.74 -5.34 0.29
CA THR A 37 15.77 -5.48 -0.75
C THR A 37 15.98 -6.92 -1.23
N GLU A 38 15.61 -7.92 -0.44
CA GLU A 38 15.74 -9.35 -0.81
C GLU A 38 14.59 -9.79 -1.73
N ARG A 39 13.53 -9.00 -1.79
CA ARG A 39 12.39 -9.25 -2.65
C ARG A 39 12.77 -9.14 -4.13
N ARG A 40 12.37 -10.16 -4.90
CA ARG A 40 12.58 -10.20 -6.37
C ARG A 40 12.14 -8.90 -7.04
N MET A 41 12.97 -8.41 -7.98
CA MET A 41 12.76 -7.13 -8.66
C MET A 41 11.36 -6.97 -9.28
N SER A 42 10.82 -7.99 -9.94
CA SER A 42 9.48 -7.94 -10.54
C SER A 42 8.37 -7.73 -9.51
N LYS A 43 8.53 -8.27 -8.29
CA LYS A 43 7.58 -8.06 -7.20
C LYS A 43 7.72 -6.65 -6.62
N ARG A 44 8.95 -6.15 -6.45
CA ARG A 44 9.19 -4.76 -6.01
C ARG A 44 8.61 -3.76 -7.00
N GLN A 45 8.76 -3.97 -8.31
CA GLN A 45 8.16 -3.11 -9.32
C GLN A 45 6.63 -3.15 -9.29
N LYS A 46 6.03 -4.32 -9.09
CA LYS A 46 4.58 -4.43 -8.85
C LYS A 46 4.16 -3.62 -7.62
N ASP A 47 4.89 -3.77 -6.50
CA ASP A 47 4.56 -3.05 -5.27
C ASP A 47 4.71 -1.52 -5.45
N LEU A 48 5.69 -1.05 -6.23
CA LEU A 48 5.82 0.37 -6.62
C LEU A 48 4.64 0.87 -7.46
N ALA A 49 4.22 0.10 -8.46
CA ALA A 49 3.05 0.43 -9.28
C ALA A 49 1.75 0.46 -8.45
N ASP A 50 1.61 -0.48 -7.50
CA ASP A 50 0.48 -0.50 -6.57
C ASP A 50 0.47 0.74 -5.64
N ILE A 51 1.65 1.20 -5.18
CA ILE A 51 1.78 2.44 -4.39
C ILE A 51 1.33 3.64 -5.22
N LEU A 52 1.85 3.79 -6.45
CA LEU A 52 1.48 4.88 -7.35
C LEU A 52 -0.04 4.94 -7.58
N ARG A 53 -0.64 3.80 -7.93
CA ARG A 53 -2.08 3.69 -8.15
C ARG A 53 -2.90 4.11 -6.94
N ILE A 54 -2.44 3.78 -5.72
CA ILE A 54 -3.11 4.18 -4.48
C ILE A 54 -3.04 5.70 -4.30
N VAL A 55 -1.86 6.30 -4.43
CA VAL A 55 -1.72 7.76 -4.21
C VAL A 55 -2.36 8.60 -5.31
N GLU A 56 -2.46 8.09 -6.54
CA GLU A 56 -3.27 8.70 -7.60
C GLU A 56 -4.76 8.70 -7.25
N SER A 57 -5.25 7.63 -6.61
CA SER A 57 -6.65 7.52 -6.19
C SER A 57 -6.94 8.26 -4.88
N PHE A 58 -5.93 8.43 -4.02
CA PHE A 58 -6.01 9.04 -2.70
C PHE A 58 -4.82 10.00 -2.47
N PRO A 59 -4.83 11.20 -3.06
CA PRO A 59 -3.69 12.12 -3.03
C PRO A 59 -3.21 12.51 -1.63
N ASP A 60 -4.14 12.58 -0.66
CA ASP A 60 -3.81 12.87 0.75
C ASP A 60 -2.87 11.83 1.41
N LEU A 61 -2.67 10.68 0.76
CA LEU A 61 -1.76 9.63 1.23
C LEU A 61 -0.32 9.82 0.74
N ILE A 62 -0.05 10.75 -0.17
CA ILE A 62 1.32 11.07 -0.63
C ILE A 62 2.21 11.42 0.57
N ASP A 63 1.66 12.09 1.58
CA ASP A 63 2.39 12.49 2.79
C ASP A 63 2.93 11.29 3.60
N GLN A 64 2.40 10.09 3.39
CA GLN A 64 2.87 8.86 4.05
C GLN A 64 4.03 8.19 3.32
N LEU A 65 4.35 8.62 2.10
CA LEU A 65 5.47 8.09 1.32
C LEU A 65 6.80 8.67 1.84
N SER A 66 7.84 7.85 1.88
CA SER A 66 9.21 8.31 2.10
C SER A 66 9.76 9.04 0.88
N ASP A 67 10.73 9.94 1.08
CA ASP A 67 11.38 10.68 0.00
C ASP A 67 11.97 9.77 -1.08
N THR A 68 12.49 8.60 -0.69
CA THR A 68 13.01 7.60 -1.62
C THR A 68 11.94 7.11 -2.61
N ILE A 69 10.71 6.90 -2.14
CA ILE A 69 9.60 6.43 -2.98
C ILE A 69 9.04 7.59 -3.80
N ARG A 70 8.86 8.77 -3.21
CA ARG A 70 8.44 10.02 -3.88
C ARG A 70 9.31 10.33 -5.09
N ASN A 71 10.63 10.38 -4.89
CA ASN A 71 11.62 10.57 -5.95
C ASN A 71 11.58 9.49 -7.05
N LYS A 72 11.10 8.28 -6.74
CA LYS A 72 10.99 7.19 -7.72
C LYS A 72 9.74 7.25 -8.59
N ILE A 73 8.69 7.94 -8.12
CA ILE A 73 7.42 8.07 -8.83
C ILE A 73 7.16 9.50 -9.32
N GLU A 74 8.18 10.37 -9.24
CA GLU A 74 8.15 11.77 -9.72
C GLU A 74 7.05 12.62 -9.05
N LEU A 75 6.76 12.35 -7.78
CA LEU A 75 5.87 13.10 -6.89
C LEU A 75 6.67 13.68 -5.71
#